data_AF-A0A842P7C0-F1
#
_entry.id   AF-A0A842P7C0-F1
#
_cell.length_a   1.000
_cell.length_b   1.000
_cell.length_c   1.000
_cell.angle_alpha   90.00
_cell.angle_beta   90.00
_cell.angle_gamma   90.00
#
_symmetry.space_group_name_H-M   'P 1'
#
loop_
_entity.id
_entity.type
_entity.pdbx_description
1 polymer ?
#
loop_
_entity_poly.entity_id
_entity_poly.type
_entity_poly.pdbx_seq_one_letter_code
_entity_poly.pdbx_strand_id
1 'polypeptide(L)'
;MQNWNLFVAIFIISSPILFAMIAFPDSIAWSWNEGRGGYFFALVFVVAELIGLKIVISKKRLFSVIPIALLTISYLVSLEYGLREFLIESATYFDVQLIYSWTWMWDFIVMAIFIVVGLTI
;
A
#
# COMPACT_ATOMS: atom_id res chain seq x y z
N MET A 1 -14.14 -4.96 -26.44
CA MET A 1 -14.94 -5.31 -25.24
C MET A 1 -14.38 -4.51 -24.09
N GLN A 2 -15.19 -3.66 -23.46
CA GLN A 2 -14.73 -2.72 -22.44
C GLN A 2 -14.22 -3.50 -21.22
N ASN A 3 -12.95 -3.28 -20.87
CA ASN A 3 -12.22 -4.09 -19.89
C ASN A 3 -12.59 -3.64 -18.46
N TRP A 4 -13.89 -3.71 -18.11
CA TRP A 4 -14.41 -3.21 -16.83
C TRP A 4 -13.67 -3.82 -15.63
N ASN A 5 -13.31 -5.09 -15.72
CA ASN A 5 -12.53 -5.78 -14.69
C ASN A 5 -11.13 -5.17 -14.50
N LEU A 6 -10.51 -4.62 -15.55
CA LEU A 6 -9.22 -3.94 -15.46
C LEU A 6 -9.34 -2.64 -14.65
N PHE A 7 -10.37 -1.83 -14.93
CA PHE A 7 -10.62 -0.61 -14.17
C PHE A 7 -10.92 -0.92 -12.69
N VAL A 8 -11.69 -1.96 -12.42
CA VAL A 8 -11.95 -2.43 -11.05
C VAL A 8 -10.67 -2.91 -10.38
N ALA A 9 -9.80 -3.64 -11.09
CA ALA A 9 -8.51 -4.07 -10.56
C ALA A 9 -7.62 -2.88 -10.18
N ILE A 10 -7.49 -1.92 -11.09
CA ILE A 10 -6.73 -0.68 -10.86
C ILE A 10 -7.28 0.02 -9.63
N PHE A 11 -8.60 0.17 -9.53
CA PHE A 11 -9.22 0.82 -8.38
C PHE A 11 -8.94 0.09 -7.06
N ILE A 12 -9.11 -1.23 -7.01
CA ILE A 12 -8.87 -2.04 -5.79
C ILE A 12 -7.41 -1.98 -5.37
N ILE A 13 -6.47 -2.20 -6.30
CA ILE A 13 -5.03 -2.21 -5.98
C ILE A 13 -4.53 -0.80 -5.64
N SER A 14 -5.10 0.24 -6.26
CA SER A 14 -4.78 1.62 -5.91
C SER A 14 -5.42 2.08 -4.60
N SER A 15 -6.46 1.38 -4.11
CA SER A 15 -7.29 1.89 -3.02
C SER A 15 -6.54 2.13 -1.70
N PRO A 16 -5.60 1.28 -1.23
CA PRO A 16 -4.88 1.58 0.01
C PRO A 16 -3.92 2.76 -0.16
N ILE A 17 -3.33 2.94 -1.36
CA ILE A 17 -2.48 4.09 -1.68
C ILE A 17 -3.31 5.38 -1.65
N LEU A 18 -4.42 5.40 -2.38
CA LEU A 18 -5.31 6.56 -2.45
C LEU A 18 -5.88 6.88 -1.07
N PHE A 19 -6.25 5.85 -0.30
CA PHE A 19 -6.70 6.01 1.08
C PHE A 19 -5.63 6.67 1.95
N ALA A 20 -4.38 6.19 1.91
CA ALA A 20 -3.28 6.79 2.68
C ALA A 20 -3.08 8.27 2.33
N MET A 21 -3.12 8.61 1.04
CA MET A 21 -2.94 9.99 0.58
C MET A 21 -4.07 10.93 1.01
N ILE A 22 -5.32 10.44 1.02
CA ILE A 22 -6.50 11.25 1.35
C ILE A 22 -6.69 11.36 2.86
N ALA A 23 -6.57 10.24 3.58
CA ALA A 23 -6.83 10.18 5.02
C ALA A 23 -5.64 10.68 5.86
N PHE A 24 -4.41 10.52 5.36
CA PHE A 24 -3.17 10.86 6.08
C PHE A 24 -2.23 11.73 5.22
N PRO A 25 -2.69 12.90 4.74
CA PRO A 25 -1.91 13.73 3.82
C PRO A 25 -0.56 14.16 4.41
N ASP A 26 -0.50 14.42 5.73
CA ASP A 26 0.72 14.83 6.42
C ASP A 26 1.79 13.72 6.48
N SER A 27 1.40 12.46 6.24
CA SER A 27 2.34 11.33 6.14
C SER A 27 3.04 11.23 4.77
N ILE A 28 2.62 12.06 3.80
CA ILE A 28 3.18 12.11 2.45
C ILE A 28 4.24 13.20 2.37
N ALA A 29 5.51 12.81 2.39
CA ALA A 29 6.59 13.70 1.97
C ALA A 29 6.78 13.61 0.46
N TRP A 30 7.05 14.73 -0.21
CA TRP A 30 7.41 14.77 -1.62
C TRP A 30 8.89 14.40 -1.84
N SER A 31 9.31 13.33 -1.19
CA SER A 31 10.64 12.73 -1.27
C SER A 31 10.53 11.23 -1.49
N TRP A 32 11.61 10.63 -1.98
CA TRP A 32 11.68 9.19 -2.24
C TRP A 32 12.24 8.38 -1.06
N ASN A 33 12.82 9.05 -0.06
CA ASN A 33 13.47 8.43 1.09
C ASN A 33 12.80 8.74 2.43
N GLU A 34 11.68 9.45 2.41
CA GLU A 34 11.01 9.95 3.61
C GLU A 34 9.49 9.82 3.47
N GLY A 35 8.84 9.45 4.58
CA GLY A 35 7.40 9.27 4.64
C GLY A 35 6.86 8.25 3.62
N ARG A 36 5.62 8.49 3.19
CA ARG A 36 4.90 7.64 2.24
C ARG A 36 4.95 8.15 0.80
N GLY A 37 5.85 9.07 0.47
CA GLY A 37 5.98 9.65 -0.88
C GLY A 37 6.16 8.61 -1.99
N GLY A 38 6.86 7.52 -1.69
CA GLY A 38 7.05 6.39 -2.58
C GLY A 38 5.74 5.73 -3.08
N TYR A 39 4.63 5.88 -2.35
CA TYR A 39 3.35 5.30 -2.75
C TYR A 39 2.82 5.89 -4.05
N PHE A 40 3.08 7.17 -4.32
CA PHE A 40 2.66 7.80 -5.57
C PHE A 40 3.37 7.17 -6.79
N PHE A 41 4.67 6.85 -6.65
CA PHE A 41 5.40 6.14 -7.70
C PHE A 41 4.89 4.72 -7.86
N ALA A 42 4.62 4.01 -6.76
CA ALA A 42 4.03 2.68 -6.81
C ALA A 42 2.67 2.69 -7.54
N LEU A 43 1.83 3.69 -7.29
CA LEU A 43 0.56 3.87 -7.99
C LEU A 43 0.75 4.00 -9.51
N VAL A 44 1.67 4.86 -9.94
CA VAL A 44 1.97 5.05 -11.37
C VAL A 44 2.43 3.74 -12.02
N PHE A 45 3.33 2.99 -11.38
CA PHE A 45 3.80 1.72 -11.90
C PHE A 45 2.72 0.64 -11.94
N VAL A 46 1.88 0.52 -10.91
CA VAL A 46 0.74 -0.41 -10.89
C VAL A 46 -0.22 -0.13 -12.05
N VAL A 47 -0.57 1.15 -12.26
CA VAL A 47 -1.45 1.55 -13.36
C VAL A 47 -0.81 1.21 -14.72
N ALA A 48 0.47 1.55 -14.89
CA ALA A 48 1.20 1.26 -16.12
C ALA A 48 1.31 -0.25 -16.39
N GLU A 49 1.59 -1.06 -15.36
CA GLU A 49 1.71 -2.51 -15.45
C GLU A 49 0.39 -3.16 -15.83
N LEU A 50 -0.70 -2.82 -15.13
CA LEU A 50 -2.03 -3.40 -15.40
C LEU A 50 -2.55 -3.04 -16.81
N ILE A 51 -2.30 -1.81 -17.28
CA ILE A 51 -2.65 -1.39 -18.63
C ILE A 51 -1.76 -2.08 -19.68
N GLY A 52 -0.44 -2.12 -19.42
CA GLY A 52 0.56 -2.63 -20.35
C GLY A 52 0.48 -4.13 -20.59
N LEU A 53 0.22 -4.91 -19.52
CA LEU A 53 0.18 -6.37 -19.60
C LEU A 53 -1.11 -6.91 -20.25
N LYS A 54 -2.13 -6.07 -20.49
CA LYS A 54 -3.42 -6.44 -21.12
C LYS A 54 -4.04 -7.73 -20.54
N ILE A 55 -3.87 -7.94 -19.23
CA ILE A 55 -4.24 -9.20 -18.57
C ILE A 55 -5.76 -9.35 -18.56
N VAL A 56 -6.23 -10.56 -18.84
CA VAL A 56 -7.65 -10.92 -18.62
C VAL A 56 -7.84 -11.24 -17.14
N ILE A 57 -8.39 -10.28 -16.40
CA ILE A 57 -8.62 -10.42 -14.96
C ILE A 57 -9.99 -11.05 -14.72
N SER A 58 -10.01 -12.18 -14.01
CA SER A 58 -11.25 -12.87 -13.65
C SER A 58 -11.97 -12.16 -12.48
N LYS A 59 -13.30 -12.27 -12.41
CA LYS A 59 -14.08 -11.70 -11.29
C LYS A 59 -13.71 -12.35 -9.96
N LYS A 60 -13.44 -13.66 -9.94
CA LYS A 60 -13.03 -14.39 -8.72
C LYS A 60 -11.74 -13.80 -8.14
N ARG A 61 -10.77 -13.53 -9.03
CA ARG A 61 -9.49 -12.89 -8.70
C ARG A 61 -9.69 -11.50 -8.11
N LEU A 62 -10.58 -10.67 -8.67
CA LEU A 62 -10.91 -9.35 -8.09
C LEU A 62 -11.46 -9.48 -6.66
N PHE A 63 -12.42 -10.38 -6.45
CA PHE A 63 -13.02 -10.56 -5.12
C PHE A 63 -12.03 -11.07 -4.08
N SER A 64 -11.02 -11.86 -4.47
CA SER A 64 -9.98 -12.32 -3.53
C SER A 64 -9.00 -11.22 -3.10
N VAL A 65 -8.84 -10.14 -3.87
CA VAL A 65 -7.96 -9.02 -3.47
C VAL A 65 -8.64 -8.08 -2.47
N ILE A 66 -9.97 -8.00 -2.47
CA ILE A 66 -10.72 -7.06 -1.60
C ILE A 66 -10.40 -7.24 -0.10
N PRO A 67 -10.43 -8.46 0.48
CA PRO A 67 -10.09 -8.63 1.89
C PRO A 67 -8.67 -8.17 2.22
N ILE A 68 -7.73 -8.37 1.30
CA ILE A 68 -6.33 -7.98 1.49
C ILE A 68 -6.19 -6.45 1.43
N ALA A 69 -6.89 -5.79 0.50
CA ALA A 69 -6.95 -4.33 0.46
C ALA A 69 -7.53 -3.75 1.75
N LEU A 70 -8.60 -4.38 2.28
CA LEU A 70 -9.18 -3.98 3.57
C LEU A 70 -8.20 -4.18 4.73
N LEU A 71 -7.45 -5.29 4.77
CA LEU A 71 -6.42 -5.52 5.79
C LEU A 71 -5.31 -4.47 5.72
N THR A 72 -4.86 -4.10 4.52
CA THR A 72 -3.88 -3.04 4.33
C THR A 72 -4.40 -1.69 4.80
N ILE A 73 -5.66 -1.37 4.50
CA ILE A 73 -6.32 -0.15 5.01
C ILE A 73 -6.44 -0.20 6.54
N SER A 74 -6.83 -1.34 7.11
CA SER A 74 -6.89 -1.52 8.57
C SER A 74 -5.52 -1.34 9.22
N TYR A 75 -4.44 -1.82 8.62
CA TYR A 75 -3.07 -1.54 9.06
C TYR A 75 -2.82 -0.02 9.08
N LEU A 76 -3.09 0.67 7.98
CA LEU A 76 -2.87 2.12 7.87
C LEU A 76 -3.67 2.91 8.92
N VAL A 77 -4.91 2.50 9.18
CA VAL A 77 -5.75 3.07 10.23
C VAL A 77 -5.17 2.78 11.61
N SER A 78 -4.76 1.53 11.88
CA SER A 78 -4.25 1.13 13.20
C SER A 78 -3.00 1.87 13.64
N LEU A 79 -2.22 2.42 12.69
CA LEU A 79 -1.09 3.30 12.99
C LEU A 79 -1.49 4.55 13.77
N GLU A 80 -2.71 5.06 13.55
CA GLU A 80 -3.24 6.21 14.30
C GLU A 80 -3.89 5.81 15.64
N TYR A 81 -3.98 4.50 15.92
CA TYR A 81 -4.60 3.94 17.13
C TYR A 81 -3.60 3.16 18.00
N GLY A 82 -2.34 3.56 18.03
CA GLY A 82 -1.34 2.98 18.94
C GLY A 82 -0.33 2.04 18.28
N LEU A 83 -0.57 1.58 17.04
CA LEU A 83 0.40 0.69 16.38
C LEU A 83 1.71 1.43 16.07
N ARG A 84 1.66 2.72 15.75
CA ARG A 84 2.88 3.51 15.48
C ARG A 84 3.77 3.59 16.71
N GLU A 85 3.20 3.83 17.89
CA GLU A 85 3.90 3.90 19.17
C GLU A 85 4.52 2.54 19.50
N PHE A 86 3.77 1.45 19.28
CA PHE A 86 4.30 0.09 19.43
C PHE A 86 5.50 -0.16 18.50
N LEU A 87 5.44 0.25 17.23
CA LEU A 87 6.56 0.12 16.31
C LEU A 87 7.77 0.97 16.74
N ILE A 88 7.54 2.18 17.25
CA ILE A 88 8.62 3.04 17.79
C ILE A 88 9.28 2.38 19.01
N GLU A 89 8.49 1.85 19.94
CA GLU A 89 9.02 1.15 21.12
C GLU A 89 9.82 -0.09 20.68
N SER A 90 9.31 -0.85 19.70
CA SER A 90 9.98 -2.03 19.15
C SER A 90 11.41 -1.71 18.64
N ALA A 91 11.62 -0.50 18.10
CA ALA A 91 12.90 -0.06 17.56
C ALA A 91 14.01 -0.07 18.63
N THR A 92 13.66 0.21 19.89
CA THR A 92 14.60 0.26 21.01
C THR A 92 15.17 -1.12 21.36
N TYR A 93 14.36 -2.18 21.22
CA TYR A 93 14.81 -3.56 21.47
C TYR A 93 15.83 -4.04 20.44
N PHE A 94 15.86 -3.41 19.26
CA PHE A 94 16.79 -3.72 18.17
C PHE A 94 17.92 -2.69 18.03
N ASP A 95 18.05 -1.75 18.97
CA ASP A 95 19.05 -0.67 18.97
C ASP A 95 19.06 0.17 17.67
N VAL A 96 17.87 0.40 17.11
CA VAL A 96 17.71 1.11 15.84
C VAL A 96 17.90 2.62 16.05
N GLN A 97 18.92 3.17 15.39
CA GLN A 97 19.28 4.60 15.50
C GLN A 97 18.32 5.52 14.72
N LEU A 98 17.69 5.03 13.65
CA LEU A 98 16.82 5.81 12.75
C LEU A 98 15.35 5.42 12.94
N ILE A 99 14.75 5.89 14.04
CA ILE A 99 13.39 5.51 14.45
C ILE A 99 12.34 5.84 13.39
N TYR A 100 12.39 7.01 12.75
CA TYR A 100 11.41 7.36 11.70
C TYR A 100 11.52 6.42 10.48
N SER A 101 12.75 6.13 10.04
CA SER A 101 12.98 5.15 8.97
C SER A 101 12.50 3.75 9.35
N TRP A 102 12.61 3.35 10.62
CA TRP A 102 12.03 2.10 11.13
C TRP A 102 10.52 2.07 10.95
N THR A 103 9.82 3.13 11.33
CA THR A 103 8.36 3.20 11.17
C THR A 103 7.94 3.14 9.70
N TRP A 104 8.62 3.87 8.80
CA TRP A 104 8.30 3.86 7.37
C TRP A 104 8.63 2.54 6.70
N MET A 105 9.68 1.83 7.15
CA MET A 105 10.03 0.51 6.62
C MET A 105 8.83 -0.45 6.73
N TRP A 106 8.14 -0.48 7.87
CA TRP A 106 6.96 -1.33 8.06
C TRP A 106 5.83 -0.99 7.10
N ASP A 107 5.59 0.32 6.88
CA ASP A 107 4.63 0.80 5.88
C ASP A 107 4.95 0.24 4.48
N PHE A 108 6.22 0.32 4.06
CA PHE A 108 6.67 -0.22 2.79
C PHE A 108 6.61 -1.76 2.72
N ILE A 109 6.91 -2.48 3.79
CA ILE A 109 6.81 -3.95 3.84
C ILE A 109 5.37 -4.38 3.63
N VAL A 110 4.42 -3.80 4.38
CA VAL A 110 2.99 -4.15 4.28
C VAL A 110 2.47 -3.83 2.87
N MET A 111 2.83 -2.67 2.31
CA MET A 111 2.44 -2.32 0.95
C MET A 111 3.07 -3.23 -0.10
N ALA A 112 4.34 -3.60 0.03
CA ALA A 112 5.01 -4.51 -0.89
C ALA A 112 4.32 -5.88 -0.90
N ILE A 113 4.00 -6.43 0.28
CA ILE A 113 3.23 -7.68 0.40
C ILE A 113 1.88 -7.53 -0.29
N PHE A 114 1.15 -6.45 -0.03
CA PHE A 114 -0.15 -6.21 -0.65
C PHE A 114 -0.07 -6.15 -2.19
N ILE A 115 0.89 -5.41 -2.74
CA ILE A 115 1.06 -5.28 -4.20
C ILE A 115 1.44 -6.62 -4.82
N VAL A 116 2.41 -7.33 -4.25
CA VAL A 116 2.83 -8.64 -4.75
C VAL A 116 1.65 -9.61 -4.74
N VAL A 117 0.92 -9.69 -3.63
CA VAL A 117 -0.21 -10.60 -3.50
C VAL A 117 -1.35 -10.19 -4.45
N GLY A 118 -1.69 -8.90 -4.54
CA GLY A 118 -2.73 -8.39 -5.41
C GLY A 118 -2.44 -8.56 -6.90
N LEU A 119 -1.17 -8.57 -7.30
CA LEU A 119 -0.74 -8.81 -8.68
C LEU A 119 -0.48 -10.29 -9.00
N THR A 120 -0.36 -11.16 -7.98
CA THR A 120 -0.07 -12.59 -8.19
C THR A 120 -1.32 -13.47 -8.14
N ILE A 121 -2.23 -13.22 -7.18
CA ILE A 121 -3.55 -13.89 -7.10
C ILE A 121 -4.39 -13.41 -8.25
#